data_AF-D4MU30-F1
#
_entry.id   AF-D4MU30-F1
#
_cell.length_a   1.000
_cell.length_b   1.000
_cell.length_c   1.000
_cell.angle_alpha   90.00
_cell.angle_beta   90.00
_cell.angle_gamma   90.00
#
_symmetry.space_group_name_H-M   'P 1'
#
loop_
_entity.id
_entity.type
_entity.pdbx_description
1 polymer ?
#
loop_
_entity_poly.entity_id
_entity_poly.type
_entity_poly.pdbx_seq_one_letter_code
_entity_poly.pdbx_strand_id
1 'polypeptide(L)'
;MKKSFLKGASIFLASVLTVGMCSAYSVNAKAKFSLPKKTTLSYDKKNNGENGFYTNVIYIKGTNRSNSESILRNGMKVKSSNKKVISTKTFGKDYYLIADNNQVGIGVKLKKTGSTKITAKFKYKGKTYSVKTTVKVIKYSNPFKKIVVDGRDCTSDFKNKNGSGISFMGRNIKITPNKNWRVKSIYTYKPGATKMKRVKGSSVTIPTNCRAFITMENKKNKLTEKVTFDEMDTSEDPGFIF
;
A
#
# COMPACT_ATOMS: atom_id res chain seq x y z
N MET A 1 89.90 22.46 -4.07
CA MET A 1 88.63 22.71 -4.80
C MET A 1 87.92 21.38 -5.08
N LYS A 2 86.79 21.11 -4.40
CA LYS A 2 85.55 20.50 -4.94
C LYS A 2 84.57 20.30 -3.78
N LYS A 3 83.41 20.96 -3.90
CA LYS A 3 82.25 20.94 -3.00
C LYS A 3 81.52 19.59 -3.14
N SER A 4 80.84 19.13 -2.10
CA SER A 4 79.36 18.97 -2.14
C SER A 4 78.74 18.42 -0.84
N PHE A 5 77.92 19.28 -0.26
CA PHE A 5 76.59 19.07 0.34
C PHE A 5 76.39 18.04 1.45
N LEU A 6 76.48 18.57 2.68
CA LEU A 6 75.76 18.18 3.88
C LEU A 6 74.26 17.97 3.56
N LYS A 7 73.77 16.74 3.64
CA LYS A 7 72.32 16.46 3.64
C LYS A 7 71.81 16.59 5.07
N GLY A 8 71.08 17.67 5.33
CA GLY A 8 70.35 17.86 6.58
C GLY A 8 69.31 16.77 6.77
N ALA A 9 69.39 16.08 7.91
CA ALA A 9 68.31 15.26 8.43
C ALA A 9 67.16 16.20 8.86
N SER A 10 66.24 16.45 7.93
CA SER A 10 65.03 17.19 8.22
C SER A 10 64.08 16.29 9.01
N ILE A 11 63.75 16.79 10.19
CA ILE A 11 62.89 16.22 11.21
C ILE A 11 61.50 15.99 10.61
N PHE A 12 61.11 14.73 10.40
CA PHE A 12 59.71 14.37 10.20
C PHE A 12 59.00 14.44 11.56
N LEU A 13 58.62 15.64 11.97
CA LEU A 13 57.66 15.84 13.04
C LEU A 13 56.27 15.63 12.41
N ALA A 14 55.67 14.49 12.72
CA ALA A 14 54.31 14.14 12.37
C ALA A 14 53.32 15.15 12.97
N SER A 15 53.05 16.23 12.25
CA SER A 15 51.82 16.99 12.43
C SER A 15 50.70 16.16 11.83
N VAL A 16 50.13 15.27 12.66
CA VAL A 16 48.77 14.77 12.48
C VAL A 16 47.87 16.01 12.56
N LEU A 17 47.70 16.68 11.42
CA LEU A 17 46.55 17.53 11.18
C LEU A 17 45.36 16.61 11.38
N THR A 18 44.76 16.73 12.56
CA THR A 18 43.39 16.29 12.81
C THR A 18 42.55 17.08 11.83
N VAL A 19 42.43 16.57 10.61
CA VAL A 19 41.37 16.96 9.69
C VAL A 19 40.14 16.52 10.45
N GLY A 20 39.55 17.46 11.19
CA GLY A 20 38.21 17.32 11.72
C GLY A 20 37.40 16.85 10.54
N MET A 21 37.05 15.56 10.54
CA MET A 21 36.08 15.00 9.63
C MET A 21 34.88 15.90 9.83
N CYS A 22 34.71 16.86 8.92
CA CYS A 22 33.45 17.54 8.73
C CYS A 22 32.47 16.39 8.63
N SER A 23 31.66 16.25 9.69
CA SER A 23 30.58 15.29 9.80
C SER A 23 30.02 15.15 8.40
N ALA A 24 30.13 13.96 7.81
CA ALA A 24 29.68 13.72 6.46
C ALA A 24 28.30 14.35 6.34
N TYR A 25 28.21 15.51 5.67
CA TYR A 25 26.95 16.13 5.34
C TYR A 25 26.35 15.11 4.41
N SER A 26 25.56 14.21 5.01
CA SER A 26 24.74 13.27 4.29
C SER A 26 23.87 14.16 3.44
N VAL A 27 24.25 14.33 2.18
CA VAL A 27 23.52 15.12 1.20
C VAL A 27 22.16 14.46 1.16
N ASN A 28 21.21 15.07 1.87
CA ASN A 28 19.98 14.41 2.29
C ASN A 28 19.16 14.25 1.01
N ALA A 29 19.29 13.10 0.35
CA ALA A 29 18.64 12.81 -0.90
C ALA A 29 17.16 13.19 -0.75
N LYS A 30 16.67 14.08 -1.63
CA LYS A 30 15.33 14.62 -1.53
C LYS A 30 14.34 13.45 -1.53
N ALA A 31 13.64 13.27 -0.41
CA ALA A 31 12.65 12.20 -0.29
C ALA A 31 11.62 12.32 -1.41
N LYS A 32 11.43 11.24 -2.19
CA LYS A 32 10.51 11.19 -3.31
C LYS A 32 9.14 10.68 -2.84
N PHE A 33 8.32 11.58 -2.32
CA PHE A 33 6.94 11.26 -1.97
C PHE A 33 6.02 11.37 -3.19
N SER A 34 5.10 10.42 -3.36
CA SER A 34 4.12 10.47 -4.46
C SER A 34 2.82 9.75 -4.13
N LEU A 35 1.75 10.09 -4.85
CA LEU A 35 0.52 9.31 -4.90
C LEU A 35 0.41 8.63 -6.27
N PRO A 36 -0.37 7.54 -6.40
CA PRO A 36 -0.73 7.00 -7.71
C PRO A 36 -1.34 8.10 -8.58
N LYS A 37 -0.93 8.20 -9.86
CA LYS A 37 -1.44 9.26 -10.76
C LYS A 37 -2.97 9.19 -10.91
N LYS A 38 -3.50 7.97 -11.03
CA LYS A 38 -4.93 7.67 -11.15
C LYS A 38 -5.26 6.44 -10.30
N THR A 39 -6.38 6.50 -9.60
CA THR A 39 -6.93 5.39 -8.79
C THR A 39 -8.40 5.20 -9.12
N THR A 40 -8.84 3.96 -9.28
CA THR A 40 -10.26 3.62 -9.43
C THR A 40 -10.73 2.94 -8.17
N LEU A 41 -11.85 3.38 -7.60
CA LEU A 41 -12.49 2.78 -6.43
C LEU A 41 -13.94 2.42 -6.77
N SER A 42 -14.46 1.37 -6.15
CA SER A 42 -15.85 0.95 -6.31
C SER A 42 -16.71 1.50 -5.17
N TYR A 43 -17.96 1.83 -5.49
CA TYR A 43 -18.96 2.33 -4.55
C TYR A 43 -20.20 1.45 -4.62
N ASP A 44 -20.59 0.88 -3.49
CA ASP A 44 -21.89 0.24 -3.32
C ASP A 44 -22.76 1.01 -2.34
N LYS A 45 -23.86 1.59 -2.82
CA LYS A 45 -24.81 2.33 -1.99
C LYS A 45 -25.40 1.48 -0.85
N LYS A 46 -25.51 0.16 -1.04
CA LYS A 46 -26.10 -0.76 -0.05
C LYS A 46 -25.11 -1.11 1.07
N ASN A 47 -23.82 -1.04 0.82
CA ASN A 47 -22.77 -1.41 1.77
C ASN A 47 -21.97 -0.18 2.22
N ASN A 48 -22.59 0.64 3.07
CA ASN A 48 -21.96 1.88 3.55
C ASN A 48 -20.75 1.65 4.46
N GLY A 49 -20.64 0.48 5.10
CA GLY A 49 -19.48 0.10 5.92
C GLY A 49 -18.21 -0.03 5.09
N GLU A 50 -18.29 -0.69 3.92
CA GLU A 50 -17.17 -0.88 3.00
C GLU A 50 -16.77 0.40 2.22
N ASN A 51 -17.62 1.43 2.22
CA ASN A 51 -17.31 2.75 1.65
C ASN A 51 -16.64 3.70 2.66
N GLY A 52 -16.26 3.21 3.84
CA GLY A 52 -15.72 3.98 4.95
C GLY A 52 -14.27 4.43 4.79
N PHE A 53 -13.83 5.30 5.69
CA PHE A 53 -12.46 5.82 5.69
C PHE A 53 -11.40 4.74 5.91
N TYR A 54 -11.72 3.73 6.71
CA TYR A 54 -10.79 2.67 7.13
C TYR A 54 -10.69 1.52 6.13
N THR A 55 -11.65 1.42 5.22
CA THR A 55 -11.70 0.40 4.17
C THR A 55 -11.06 0.90 2.87
N ASN A 56 -11.10 2.21 2.62
CA ASN A 56 -10.51 2.83 1.44
C ASN A 56 -9.36 3.76 1.84
N VAL A 57 -8.14 3.29 1.65
CA VAL A 57 -6.92 4.07 1.97
C VAL A 57 -6.06 4.22 0.73
N ILE A 58 -5.61 5.45 0.45
CA ILE A 58 -4.64 5.74 -0.61
C ILE A 58 -3.30 6.06 0.03
N TYR A 59 -2.32 5.18 -0.17
CA TYR A 59 -0.99 5.31 0.43
C TYR A 59 -0.07 6.26 -0.34
N ILE A 60 0.69 7.04 0.42
CA ILE A 60 1.75 7.90 -0.11
C ILE A 60 3.01 7.05 -0.28
N LYS A 61 3.45 6.86 -1.52
CA LYS A 61 4.71 6.17 -1.82
C LYS A 61 5.88 7.00 -1.32
N GLY A 62 6.95 6.32 -0.91
CA GLY A 62 8.17 6.94 -0.37
C GLY A 62 8.12 7.19 1.14
N THR A 63 7.03 6.83 1.81
CA THR A 63 6.95 6.83 3.27
C THR A 63 7.40 5.50 3.86
N ASN A 64 7.96 5.53 5.07
CA ASN A 64 8.36 4.40 5.89
C ASN A 64 8.06 4.72 7.36
N ARG A 65 8.31 3.77 8.28
CA ARG A 65 7.97 3.93 9.70
C ARG A 65 8.53 5.23 10.29
N SER A 66 9.83 5.44 10.08
CA SER A 66 10.57 6.59 10.61
C SER A 66 10.04 7.93 10.08
N ASN A 67 9.80 8.06 8.77
CA ASN A 67 9.36 9.34 8.21
C ASN A 67 7.85 9.56 8.35
N SER A 68 7.05 8.50 8.45
CA SER A 68 5.59 8.58 8.58
C SER A 68 5.20 9.27 9.89
N GLU A 69 5.85 8.90 11.00
CA GLU A 69 5.59 9.54 12.28
C GLU A 69 5.88 11.05 12.24
N SER A 70 7.00 11.44 11.64
CA SER A 70 7.35 12.86 11.49
C SER A 70 6.33 13.60 10.62
N ILE A 71 5.90 13.02 9.51
CA ILE A 71 4.90 13.61 8.61
C ILE A 71 3.56 13.80 9.34
N LEU A 72 3.12 12.80 10.09
CA LEU A 72 1.84 12.83 10.80
C LEU A 72 1.87 13.82 11.98
N ARG A 73 2.97 13.86 12.75
CA ARG A 73 3.17 14.84 13.85
C ARG A 73 3.18 16.28 13.35
N ASN A 74 3.77 16.54 12.19
CA ASN A 74 3.83 17.88 11.60
C ASN A 74 2.51 18.35 10.98
N GLY A 75 1.45 17.52 11.04
CA GLY A 75 0.14 17.82 10.49
C GLY A 75 0.08 17.67 8.97
N MET A 76 -0.66 16.67 8.50
CA MET A 76 -1.02 16.52 7.09
C MET A 76 -2.37 17.17 6.81
N LYS A 77 -2.47 17.93 5.72
CA LYS A 77 -3.73 18.51 5.24
C LYS A 77 -4.16 17.82 3.95
N VAL A 78 -5.33 17.20 3.96
CA VAL A 78 -5.90 16.53 2.77
C VAL A 78 -7.19 17.23 2.34
N LYS A 79 -7.34 17.40 1.02
CA LYS A 79 -8.55 17.95 0.41
C LYS A 79 -8.97 17.12 -0.80
N SER A 80 -10.27 16.92 -0.94
CA SER A 80 -10.93 16.44 -2.17
C SER A 80 -11.53 17.63 -2.91
N SER A 81 -11.32 17.72 -4.23
CA SER A 81 -11.90 18.77 -5.06
C SER A 81 -13.41 18.64 -5.21
N ASN A 82 -13.96 17.45 -4.97
CA ASN A 82 -15.40 17.19 -4.99
C ASN A 82 -15.83 16.37 -3.76
N LYS A 83 -16.24 17.08 -2.69
CA LYS A 83 -16.72 16.49 -1.43
C LYS A 83 -18.06 15.76 -1.55
N LYS A 84 -18.79 15.96 -2.66
CA LYS A 84 -20.02 15.21 -2.95
C LYS A 84 -19.71 13.79 -3.43
N VAL A 85 -18.54 13.56 -4.03
CA VAL A 85 -18.07 12.23 -4.51
C VAL A 85 -17.27 11.52 -3.43
N ILE A 86 -16.27 12.20 -2.85
CA ILE A 86 -15.39 11.64 -1.80
C ILE A 86 -15.18 12.66 -0.70
N SER A 87 -15.36 12.22 0.55
CA SER A 87 -14.80 12.91 1.72
C SER A 87 -13.46 12.29 2.09
N THR A 88 -12.55 13.09 2.64
CA THR A 88 -11.18 12.66 3.00
C THR A 88 -10.95 12.88 4.49
N LYS A 89 -10.23 11.95 5.12
CA LYS A 89 -9.78 12.07 6.52
C LYS A 89 -8.29 11.75 6.58
N THR A 90 -7.56 12.52 7.38
CA THR A 90 -6.20 12.18 7.79
C THR A 90 -6.26 11.36 9.07
N PHE A 91 -5.54 10.25 9.12
CA PHE A 91 -5.43 9.49 10.35
C PHE A 91 -4.43 10.18 11.29
N GLY A 92 -4.78 10.27 12.57
CA GLY A 92 -3.88 10.80 13.60
C GLY A 92 -2.76 9.82 13.94
N LYS A 93 -1.84 10.25 14.80
CA LYS A 93 -0.71 9.42 15.29
C LYS A 93 -1.20 8.13 15.97
N ASP A 94 -2.33 8.20 16.66
CA ASP A 94 -2.87 7.12 17.51
C ASP A 94 -3.78 6.15 16.73
N TYR A 95 -4.09 6.44 15.46
CA TYR A 95 -4.58 5.42 14.52
C TYR A 95 -3.35 4.67 13.98
N TYR A 96 -2.66 3.98 14.90
CA TYR A 96 -1.46 3.16 14.74
C TYR A 96 -0.98 3.02 13.29
N LEU A 97 0.17 3.60 12.94
CA LEU A 97 1.01 3.24 11.78
C LEU A 97 0.38 2.20 10.80
N ILE A 98 -0.66 2.53 10.03
CA ILE A 98 -0.82 1.92 8.71
C ILE A 98 -1.16 0.41 8.79
N ALA A 99 -1.74 -0.06 9.91
CA ALA A 99 -1.95 -1.47 10.31
C ALA A 99 -0.69 -2.35 10.23
N ASP A 100 -0.05 -2.50 9.07
CA ASP A 100 1.13 -3.35 8.86
C ASP A 100 2.11 -2.80 7.79
N ASN A 101 1.81 -1.66 7.13
CA ASN A 101 2.55 -1.23 5.92
C ASN A 101 3.59 -0.11 6.12
N ASN A 102 3.74 0.48 7.32
CA ASN A 102 4.72 1.55 7.58
C ASN A 102 4.62 2.78 6.64
N GLN A 103 3.50 3.01 5.94
CA GLN A 103 3.29 4.11 4.98
C GLN A 103 2.11 5.08 5.24
N VAL A 104 2.32 6.40 5.27
CA VAL A 104 1.22 7.37 5.44
C VAL A 104 0.06 7.15 4.46
N GLY A 105 -1.14 6.89 5.02
CA GLY A 105 -2.37 6.65 4.28
C GLY A 105 -3.36 7.83 4.33
N ILE A 106 -4.12 8.00 3.25
CA ILE A 106 -5.25 8.93 3.17
C ILE A 106 -6.55 8.12 3.19
N GLY A 107 -7.31 8.23 4.27
CA GLY A 107 -8.64 7.63 4.36
C GLY A 107 -9.63 8.37 3.47
N VAL A 108 -10.41 7.64 2.69
CA VAL A 108 -11.44 8.20 1.81
C VAL A 108 -12.80 7.57 2.08
N LYS A 109 -13.83 8.39 2.29
CA LYS A 109 -15.22 7.95 2.38
C LYS A 109 -15.91 8.21 1.04
N LEU A 110 -16.36 7.14 0.40
CA LEU A 110 -17.02 7.19 -0.90
C LEU A 110 -18.51 7.52 -0.69
N LYS A 111 -19.02 8.49 -1.43
CA LYS A 111 -20.42 8.96 -1.28
C LYS A 111 -21.29 8.70 -2.50
N LYS A 112 -20.71 8.79 -3.70
CA LYS A 112 -21.36 8.48 -4.97
C LYS A 112 -20.33 8.29 -6.07
N THR A 113 -20.77 7.79 -7.21
CA THR A 113 -19.97 7.69 -8.43
C THR A 113 -19.57 9.07 -8.97
N GLY A 114 -18.39 9.15 -9.57
CA GLY A 114 -17.86 10.37 -10.16
C GLY A 114 -16.33 10.44 -10.06
N SER A 115 -15.75 11.56 -10.46
CA SER A 115 -14.31 11.77 -10.38
C SER A 115 -13.99 12.92 -9.44
N THR A 116 -12.87 12.81 -8.72
CA THR A 116 -12.35 13.88 -7.85
C THR A 116 -10.83 13.88 -7.86
N LYS A 117 -10.24 15.04 -7.57
CA LYS A 117 -8.80 15.17 -7.34
C LYS A 117 -8.56 15.27 -5.84
N ILE A 118 -7.72 14.39 -5.32
CA ILE A 118 -7.27 14.43 -3.93
C ILE A 118 -5.88 15.06 -3.90
N THR A 119 -5.69 16.02 -2.99
CA THR A 119 -4.40 16.67 -2.74
C THR A 119 -4.04 16.50 -1.27
N ALA A 120 -2.84 16.01 -1.00
CA ALA A 120 -2.26 15.95 0.35
C ALA A 120 -1.05 16.88 0.43
N LYS A 121 -1.04 17.74 1.44
CA LYS A 121 0.06 18.65 1.76
C LYS A 121 0.58 18.35 3.15
N PHE A 122 1.89 18.24 3.31
CA PHE A 122 2.54 17.95 4.58
C PHE A 122 3.97 18.50 4.62
N LYS A 123 4.54 18.63 5.83
CA LYS A 123 5.93 19.04 6.03
C LYS A 123 6.79 17.84 6.43
N TYR A 124 8.00 17.75 5.87
CA TYR A 124 9.00 16.78 6.26
C TYR A 124 10.40 17.41 6.16
N LYS A 125 11.19 17.32 7.24
CA LYS A 125 12.53 17.93 7.34
C LYS A 125 12.55 19.41 6.88
N GLY A 126 11.62 20.22 7.41
CA GLY A 126 11.49 21.65 7.08
C GLY A 126 10.91 21.97 5.69
N LYS A 127 10.76 20.99 4.80
CA LYS A 127 10.25 21.19 3.44
C LYS A 127 8.76 20.85 3.33
N THR A 128 8.02 21.63 2.57
CA THR A 128 6.61 21.37 2.26
C THR A 128 6.48 20.52 1.00
N TYR A 129 5.71 19.44 1.09
CA TYR A 129 5.39 18.55 -0.03
C TYR A 129 3.91 18.66 -0.37
N SER A 130 3.58 18.53 -1.66
CA SER A 130 2.21 18.52 -2.16
C SER A 130 2.06 17.42 -3.20
N VAL A 131 1.39 16.33 -2.83
CA VAL A 131 1.13 15.19 -3.72
C VAL A 131 -0.34 15.16 -4.13
N LYS A 132 -0.62 14.69 -5.34
CA LYS A 132 -1.97 14.70 -5.92
C LYS A 132 -2.29 13.37 -6.61
N THR A 133 -3.55 12.98 -6.56
CA THR A 133 -4.10 11.85 -7.31
C THR A 133 -5.48 12.18 -7.88
N THR A 134 -5.82 11.58 -9.01
CA THR A 134 -7.20 11.59 -9.53
C THR A 134 -7.87 10.28 -9.16
N VAL A 135 -8.99 10.36 -8.44
CA VAL A 135 -9.78 9.19 -8.04
C VAL A 135 -11.07 9.15 -8.84
N LYS A 136 -11.31 8.02 -9.51
CA LYS A 136 -12.57 7.71 -10.19
C LYS A 136 -13.35 6.71 -9.35
N VAL A 137 -14.51 7.13 -8.86
CA VAL A 137 -15.46 6.29 -8.14
C VAL A 137 -16.47 5.75 -9.14
N ILE A 138 -16.56 4.43 -9.25
CA ILE A 138 -17.50 3.73 -10.13
C ILE A 138 -18.46 2.88 -9.30
N LYS A 139 -19.60 2.51 -9.88
CA LYS A 139 -20.54 1.59 -9.23
C LYS A 139 -19.86 0.23 -9.05
N TYR A 140 -20.02 -0.39 -7.88
CA TYR A 140 -19.57 -1.75 -7.65
C TYR A 140 -20.21 -2.71 -8.66
N SER A 141 -19.41 -3.68 -9.12
CA SER A 141 -19.86 -4.77 -9.97
C SER A 141 -19.16 -6.05 -9.50
N ASN A 142 -19.92 -7.10 -9.25
CA ASN A 142 -19.37 -8.37 -8.76
C ASN A 142 -18.33 -8.93 -9.76
N PRO A 143 -17.07 -9.14 -9.33
CA PRO A 143 -16.02 -9.64 -10.20
C PRO A 143 -16.19 -11.12 -10.58
N PHE A 144 -17.01 -11.87 -9.86
CA PHE A 144 -17.21 -13.30 -10.05
C PHE A 144 -18.46 -13.59 -10.87
N LYS A 145 -18.32 -14.44 -11.89
CA LYS A 145 -19.44 -15.17 -12.50
C LYS A 145 -19.77 -16.41 -11.67
N LYS A 146 -18.73 -17.12 -11.23
CA LYS A 146 -18.84 -18.29 -10.37
C LYS A 146 -17.58 -18.44 -9.51
N ILE A 147 -17.73 -18.83 -8.24
CA ILE A 147 -16.64 -19.34 -7.41
C ILE A 147 -17.08 -20.68 -6.83
N VAL A 148 -16.25 -21.70 -7.04
CA VAL A 148 -16.50 -23.06 -6.59
C VAL A 148 -15.42 -23.46 -5.61
N VAL A 149 -15.81 -24.06 -4.49
CA VAL A 149 -14.93 -24.51 -3.42
C VAL A 149 -15.26 -25.98 -3.16
N ASP A 150 -14.32 -26.88 -3.41
CA ASP A 150 -14.52 -28.34 -3.31
C ASP A 150 -15.81 -28.83 -4.01
N GLY A 151 -16.09 -28.27 -5.19
CA GLY A 151 -17.29 -28.61 -5.98
C GLY A 151 -18.57 -27.86 -5.59
N ARG A 152 -18.61 -27.18 -4.42
CA ARG A 152 -19.76 -26.36 -4.00
C ARG A 152 -19.71 -24.96 -4.62
N ASP A 153 -20.83 -24.47 -5.15
CA ASP A 153 -20.96 -23.08 -5.60
C ASP A 153 -21.11 -22.13 -4.38
N CYS A 154 -20.16 -21.21 -4.22
CA CYS A 154 -20.09 -20.24 -3.13
C CYS A 154 -20.26 -18.79 -3.64
N THR A 155 -20.82 -18.59 -4.83
CA THR A 155 -20.88 -17.26 -5.47
C THR A 155 -21.74 -16.25 -4.71
N SER A 156 -22.78 -16.72 -4.03
CA SER A 156 -23.66 -15.88 -3.22
C SER A 156 -22.95 -15.25 -2.02
N ASP A 157 -21.95 -15.92 -1.46
CA ASP A 157 -21.22 -15.46 -0.27
C ASP A 157 -20.41 -14.18 -0.53
N PHE A 158 -20.09 -13.90 -1.79
CA PHE A 158 -19.35 -12.71 -2.24
C PHE A 158 -20.26 -11.64 -2.88
N LYS A 159 -21.59 -11.76 -2.70
CA LYS A 159 -22.53 -10.80 -3.28
C LYS A 159 -22.46 -9.48 -2.50
N ASN A 160 -21.90 -8.45 -3.14
CA ASN A 160 -21.74 -7.10 -2.57
C ASN A 160 -20.79 -7.00 -1.37
N LYS A 161 -19.89 -7.99 -1.25
CA LYS A 161 -18.85 -8.04 -0.23
C LYS A 161 -17.57 -8.54 -0.88
N ASN A 162 -16.46 -7.99 -0.45
CA ASN A 162 -15.12 -8.41 -0.88
C ASN A 162 -14.47 -9.39 0.11
N GLY A 163 -15.23 -9.93 1.05
CA GLY A 163 -14.79 -10.94 2.00
C GLY A 163 -15.88 -11.98 2.26
N SER A 164 -15.45 -13.17 2.68
CA SER A 164 -16.33 -14.24 3.13
C SER A 164 -15.69 -14.98 4.30
N GLY A 165 -16.51 -15.45 5.24
CA GLY A 165 -16.07 -16.33 6.32
C GLY A 165 -15.75 -17.76 5.88
N ILE A 166 -15.82 -18.07 4.59
CA ILE A 166 -15.45 -19.40 4.09
C ILE A 166 -13.92 -19.57 4.19
N SER A 167 -13.52 -20.62 4.91
CA SER A 167 -12.12 -21.03 4.94
C SER A 167 -11.73 -21.84 3.71
N PHE A 168 -10.58 -21.49 3.15
CA PHE A 168 -10.01 -22.15 1.97
C PHE A 168 -8.80 -23.02 2.29
N MET A 169 -8.39 -23.10 3.56
CA MET A 169 -7.28 -23.94 3.99
C MET A 169 -7.52 -25.40 3.58
N GLY A 170 -6.62 -25.95 2.76
CA GLY A 170 -6.72 -27.33 2.27
C GLY A 170 -7.73 -27.56 1.14
N ARG A 171 -8.37 -26.51 0.62
CA ARG A 171 -9.48 -26.63 -0.34
C ARG A 171 -9.08 -26.32 -1.77
N ASN A 172 -9.79 -26.92 -2.72
CA ASN A 172 -9.72 -26.58 -4.13
C ASN A 172 -10.68 -25.43 -4.44
N ILE A 173 -10.14 -24.35 -4.99
CA ILE A 173 -10.91 -23.18 -5.42
C ILE A 173 -10.84 -23.09 -6.92
N LYS A 174 -12.00 -22.91 -7.56
CA LYS A 174 -12.12 -22.61 -8.98
C LYS A 174 -12.92 -21.34 -9.19
N ILE A 175 -12.29 -20.37 -9.86
CA ILE A 175 -12.83 -19.04 -10.10
C ILE A 175 -13.17 -18.89 -11.57
N THR A 176 -14.38 -18.46 -11.83
CA THR A 176 -14.84 -18.03 -13.15
C THR A 176 -15.11 -16.52 -13.08
N PRO A 177 -14.25 -15.68 -13.68
CA PRO A 177 -14.46 -14.23 -13.69
C PRO A 177 -15.72 -13.83 -14.48
N ASN A 178 -16.35 -12.72 -14.08
CA ASN A 178 -17.44 -12.09 -14.82
C ASN A 178 -16.94 -11.38 -16.09
N LYS A 179 -17.85 -10.98 -16.98
CA LYS A 179 -17.53 -10.21 -18.19
C LYS A 179 -16.71 -8.96 -17.81
N ASN A 180 -15.60 -8.76 -18.51
CA ASN A 180 -14.61 -7.70 -18.26
C ASN A 180 -13.73 -7.86 -17.01
N TRP A 181 -13.87 -8.94 -16.24
CA TRP A 181 -12.98 -9.24 -15.13
C TRP A 181 -11.96 -10.32 -15.50
N ARG A 182 -10.87 -10.36 -14.74
CA ARG A 182 -9.88 -11.45 -14.77
C ARG A 182 -9.31 -11.65 -13.36
N VAL A 183 -8.86 -12.86 -13.07
CA VAL A 183 -7.97 -13.10 -11.93
C VAL A 183 -6.64 -12.44 -12.25
N LYS A 184 -6.21 -11.47 -11.45
CA LYS A 184 -4.91 -10.80 -11.61
C LYS A 184 -3.82 -11.62 -10.93
N SER A 185 -4.09 -12.05 -9.71
CA SER A 185 -3.20 -12.94 -8.95
C SER A 185 -3.94 -13.59 -7.80
N ILE A 186 -3.51 -14.80 -7.49
CA ILE A 186 -3.85 -15.49 -6.25
C ILE A 186 -2.56 -15.51 -5.43
N TYR A 187 -2.66 -15.10 -4.16
CA TYR A 187 -1.54 -15.17 -3.24
C TYR A 187 -1.88 -16.12 -2.12
N THR A 188 -0.89 -16.92 -1.74
CA THR A 188 -0.95 -17.84 -0.61
C THR A 188 0.18 -17.52 0.35
N TYR A 189 -0.09 -17.58 1.64
CA TYR A 189 0.92 -17.35 2.67
C TYR A 189 0.63 -18.17 3.92
N LYS A 190 1.69 -18.52 4.66
CA LYS A 190 1.54 -19.11 5.99
C LYS A 190 1.39 -17.98 7.02
N PRO A 191 0.55 -18.12 8.05
CA PRO A 191 0.55 -17.18 9.18
C PRO A 191 1.98 -16.97 9.72
N GLY A 192 2.35 -15.72 10.01
CA GLY A 192 3.70 -15.34 10.45
C GLY A 192 4.78 -15.30 9.35
N ALA A 193 4.46 -15.65 8.10
CA ALA A 193 5.43 -15.55 7.01
C ALA A 193 5.69 -14.09 6.59
N THR A 194 6.94 -13.77 6.26
CA THR A 194 7.38 -12.45 5.77
C THR A 194 7.27 -12.30 4.25
N LYS A 195 6.86 -13.35 3.53
CA LYS A 195 6.72 -13.36 2.06
C LYS A 195 5.50 -14.18 1.62
N MET A 196 4.85 -13.72 0.56
CA MET A 196 3.74 -14.43 -0.08
C MET A 196 4.20 -15.18 -1.33
N LYS A 197 3.56 -16.32 -1.60
CA LYS A 197 3.72 -17.06 -2.86
C LYS A 197 2.57 -16.69 -3.80
N ARG A 198 2.92 -16.23 -5.00
CA ARG A 198 1.95 -16.01 -6.08
C ARG A 198 1.68 -17.32 -6.81
N VAL A 199 0.41 -17.66 -6.97
CA VAL A 199 -0.04 -18.80 -7.77
C VAL A 199 -0.62 -18.29 -9.09
N LYS A 200 -0.30 -18.99 -10.19
CA LYS A 200 -0.83 -18.70 -11.53
C LYS A 200 -2.10 -19.49 -11.76
N GLY A 201 -3.02 -18.92 -12.53
CA GLY A 201 -4.28 -19.56 -12.93
C GLY A 201 -5.50 -19.07 -12.15
N SER A 202 -6.64 -19.67 -12.47
CA SER A 202 -7.94 -19.41 -11.84
C SER A 202 -8.49 -20.63 -11.10
N SER A 203 -7.71 -21.70 -10.99
CA SER A 203 -7.99 -22.89 -10.20
C SER A 203 -6.76 -23.20 -9.37
N VAL A 204 -6.92 -23.41 -8.06
CA VAL A 204 -5.80 -23.64 -7.16
C VAL A 204 -6.26 -24.47 -5.96
N THR A 205 -5.42 -25.42 -5.54
CA THR A 205 -5.54 -26.05 -4.22
C THR A 205 -4.72 -25.25 -3.24
N ILE A 206 -5.36 -24.71 -2.20
CA ILE A 206 -4.65 -23.98 -1.13
C ILE A 206 -4.11 -25.00 -0.13
N PRO A 207 -2.84 -24.95 0.26
CA PRO A 207 -2.31 -25.85 1.29
C PRO A 207 -3.05 -25.70 2.63
N THR A 208 -3.14 -26.80 3.38
CA THR A 208 -3.87 -26.88 4.68
C THR A 208 -3.36 -25.94 5.77
N ASN A 209 -2.16 -25.36 5.64
CA ASN A 209 -1.58 -24.39 6.58
C ASN A 209 -1.37 -23.01 5.97
N CYS A 210 -2.00 -22.73 4.82
CA CYS A 210 -1.87 -21.47 4.12
C CYS A 210 -3.21 -20.74 4.06
N ARG A 211 -3.14 -19.43 4.28
CA ARG A 211 -4.21 -18.49 3.92
C ARG A 211 -4.05 -18.06 2.47
N ALA A 212 -5.13 -17.56 1.89
CA ALA A 212 -5.12 -17.02 0.55
C ALA A 212 -5.96 -15.75 0.43
N PHE A 213 -5.56 -14.89 -0.50
CA PHE A 213 -6.45 -13.86 -1.01
C PHE A 213 -6.28 -13.76 -2.52
N ILE A 214 -7.32 -13.27 -3.17
CA ILE A 214 -7.41 -13.20 -4.62
C ILE A 214 -7.53 -11.73 -5.00
N THR A 215 -6.80 -11.31 -6.02
CA THR A 215 -7.02 -9.99 -6.61
C THR A 215 -7.69 -10.15 -7.97
N MET A 216 -8.81 -9.48 -8.12
CA MET A 216 -9.60 -9.44 -9.36
C MET A 216 -9.37 -8.10 -10.02
N GLU A 217 -9.14 -8.08 -11.34
CA GLU A 217 -8.94 -6.85 -12.09
C GLU A 217 -9.98 -6.69 -13.19
N ASN A 218 -10.62 -5.52 -13.23
CA ASN A 218 -11.49 -5.14 -14.31
C ASN A 218 -10.64 -4.65 -15.50
N LYS A 219 -10.72 -5.37 -16.62
CA LYS A 219 -9.96 -5.14 -17.85
C LYS A 219 -10.20 -3.75 -18.44
N LYS A 220 -11.41 -3.20 -18.30
CA LYS A 220 -11.84 -1.93 -18.90
C LYS A 220 -11.37 -0.72 -18.09
N ASN A 221 -11.63 -0.72 -16.78
CA ASN A 221 -11.42 0.46 -15.93
C ASN A 221 -10.23 0.32 -14.95
N LYS A 222 -9.54 -0.82 -14.99
CA LYS A 222 -8.36 -1.15 -14.16
C LYS A 222 -8.62 -1.13 -12.65
N LEU A 223 -9.88 -1.18 -12.22
CA LEU A 223 -10.24 -1.44 -10.82
C LEU A 223 -9.65 -2.79 -10.40
N THR A 224 -8.99 -2.82 -9.25
CA THR A 224 -8.53 -4.05 -8.61
C THR A 224 -9.30 -4.22 -7.31
N GLU A 225 -9.96 -5.36 -7.14
CA GLU A 225 -10.64 -5.75 -5.89
C GLU A 225 -9.83 -6.85 -5.22
N LYS A 226 -9.46 -6.65 -3.95
CA LYS A 226 -8.89 -7.72 -3.11
C LYS A 226 -10.06 -8.46 -2.51
N VAL A 227 -10.10 -9.77 -2.73
CA VAL A 227 -11.08 -10.67 -2.13
C VAL A 227 -10.37 -11.51 -1.09
N THR A 228 -10.80 -11.35 0.15
CA THR A 228 -10.27 -12.08 1.30
C THR A 228 -11.16 -13.27 1.63
N PHE A 229 -10.53 -14.31 2.11
CA PHE A 229 -11.14 -15.56 2.56
C PHE A 229 -10.63 -15.81 3.96
N ASP A 230 -11.41 -16.52 4.77
CA ASP A 230 -11.32 -16.53 6.22
C ASP A 230 -11.74 -15.16 6.82
N GLU A 231 -12.58 -15.18 7.86
CA GLU A 231 -12.88 -13.97 8.65
C GLU A 231 -11.60 -13.59 9.39
N MET A 232 -10.71 -12.83 8.72
CA MET A 232 -9.45 -12.45 9.33
C MET A 232 -9.73 -11.47 10.45
N ASP A 233 -9.26 -11.83 11.65
CA ASP A 233 -8.86 -10.81 12.59
C ASP A 233 -7.76 -9.98 11.90
N THR A 234 -8.02 -8.70 11.70
CA THR A 234 -7.16 -7.78 10.92
C THR A 234 -5.76 -7.60 11.53
N SER A 235 -5.51 -8.19 12.70
CA SER A 235 -4.21 -8.28 13.38
C SER A 235 -3.24 -9.26 12.70
N GLU A 236 -3.70 -10.09 11.76
CA GLU A 236 -2.89 -11.12 11.10
C GLU A 236 -2.77 -10.96 9.56
N ASP A 237 -3.17 -9.81 9.00
CA ASP A 237 -2.83 -9.45 7.61
C ASP A 237 -1.35 -9.00 7.61
N PRO A 238 -0.43 -9.73 7.00
CA PRO A 238 1.01 -9.48 7.16
C PRO A 238 1.56 -8.21 6.46
N GLY A 239 0.70 -7.23 6.14
CA GLY A 239 1.13 -5.91 5.66
C GLY A 239 1.89 -5.90 4.35
N PHE A 240 1.49 -6.74 3.39
CA PHE A 240 2.20 -6.82 2.13
C PHE A 240 1.64 -5.87 1.06
N ILE A 241 2.55 -5.17 0.38
CA ILE A 241 2.26 -4.20 -0.69
C ILE A 241 2.28 -4.90 -2.05
N PHE A 242 1.31 -4.56 -2.93
CA PHE A 242 1.29 -4.89 -4.37
C PHE A 242 1.99 -3.85 -5.25
#